data_AF-U4V0F6-F1
#
_entry.id   AF-U4V0F6-F1
#
_cell.length_a   1.000
_cell.length_b   1.000
_cell.length_c   1.000
_cell.angle_alpha   90.00
_cell.angle_beta   90.00
_cell.angle_gamma   90.00
#
_symmetry.space_group_name_H-M   'P 1'
#
loop_
_entity.id
_entity.type
_entity.pdbx_description
1 polymer ?
#
loop_
_entity_poly.entity_id
_entity_poly.type
_entity_poly.pdbx_seq_one_letter_code
_entity_poly.pdbx_strand_id
1 'polypeptide(L)'
;MEFNPAKTQAIIFTKGRKDPPSGLLEFAGQRLLWRSKITYLGLTYDKRLVWHDQMANTIAKARFLLHACYPLLSGKLCLRTKARVYKQIIRPVLTYGSPAWSIDSTSQKQKLPVFQNKILRIVAKAPYFVRNTTLRRDLDTEDLLDHIRNLMSGFLDRIRQSKNPTVRVSCTKKFNCDRRP
;
A
#
# COMPACT_ATOMS: atom_id res chain seq x y z
N MET A 1 -1.19 0.33 -31.28
CA MET A 1 -1.94 0.39 -30.01
C MET A 1 -2.97 1.49 -30.15
N GLU A 2 -4.25 1.16 -30.10
CA GLU A 2 -5.34 2.13 -30.16
C GLU A 2 -5.75 2.50 -28.72
N PHE A 3 -5.78 3.79 -28.41
CA PHE A 3 -6.04 4.28 -27.06
C PHE A 3 -7.53 4.61 -26.92
N ASN A 4 -8.15 4.28 -25.78
CA ASN A 4 -9.54 4.62 -25.53
C ASN A 4 -9.63 5.99 -24.79
N PRO A 5 -10.00 7.07 -25.49
CA PRO A 5 -10.02 8.40 -24.90
C PRO A 5 -11.11 8.55 -23.81
N ALA A 6 -12.24 7.83 -23.91
CA ALA A 6 -13.31 7.87 -22.90
C ALA A 6 -12.89 7.26 -21.54
N LYS A 7 -11.90 6.36 -21.53
CA LYS A 7 -11.33 5.79 -20.29
C LYS A 7 -10.17 6.62 -19.74
N THR A 8 -9.74 7.66 -20.45
CA THR A 8 -8.57 8.46 -20.08
C THR A 8 -9.00 9.56 -19.12
N GLN A 9 -8.25 9.72 -18.03
CA GLN A 9 -8.48 10.74 -17.02
C GLN A 9 -7.20 11.53 -16.78
N ALA A 10 -7.34 12.82 -16.49
CA ALA A 10 -6.21 13.70 -16.24
C ALA A 10 -6.17 14.14 -14.76
N ILE A 11 -4.98 14.10 -14.17
CA ILE A 11 -4.70 14.61 -12.84
C ILE A 11 -3.40 15.40 -12.86
N ILE A 12 -3.35 16.50 -12.10
CA ILE A 12 -2.12 17.24 -11.85
C ILE A 12 -1.73 17.03 -10.40
N PHE A 13 -0.46 16.66 -10.20
CA PHE A 13 0.14 16.58 -8.88
C PHE A 13 0.86 17.89 -8.57
N THR A 14 0.37 18.65 -7.61
CA THR A 14 0.98 19.91 -7.17
C THR A 14 1.00 20.01 -5.65
N LYS A 15 2.08 20.58 -5.10
CA LYS A 15 2.17 20.89 -3.66
C LYS A 15 1.37 22.13 -3.28
N GLY A 16 1.06 23.02 -4.24
CA GLY A 16 0.33 24.27 -4.00
C GLY A 16 -1.19 24.12 -4.06
N ARG A 17 -1.92 25.15 -3.64
CA ARG A 17 -3.38 25.28 -3.85
C ARG A 17 -3.71 25.79 -5.25
N LYS A 18 -2.98 25.32 -6.27
CA LYS A 18 -3.28 25.69 -7.65
C LYS A 18 -4.36 24.75 -8.14
N ASP A 19 -5.50 25.32 -8.52
CA ASP A 19 -6.49 24.57 -9.27
C ASP A 19 -5.90 24.16 -10.63
N PRO A 20 -6.33 23.02 -11.19
CA PRO A 20 -5.91 22.64 -12.52
C PRO A 20 -6.21 23.79 -13.49
N PRO A 21 -5.30 24.09 -14.43
CA PRO A 21 -5.51 25.18 -15.37
C PRO A 21 -6.83 24.94 -16.10
N SER A 22 -7.65 26.00 -16.21
CA SER A 22 -8.96 25.97 -16.88
C SER A 22 -8.88 25.67 -18.39
N GLY A 23 -7.67 25.45 -18.92
CA GLY A 23 -7.43 25.08 -20.30
C GLY A 23 -7.97 23.69 -20.64
N LEU A 24 -8.45 23.56 -21.89
CA LEU A 24 -8.82 22.26 -22.45
C LEU A 24 -7.57 21.39 -22.58
N LEU A 25 -7.51 20.30 -21.83
CA LEU A 25 -6.59 19.21 -22.12
C LEU A 25 -7.30 18.30 -23.13
N GLU A 26 -6.91 18.37 -24.39
CA GLU A 26 -7.44 17.50 -25.44
C GLU A 26 -6.48 16.33 -25.68
N PHE A 27 -7.04 15.12 -25.72
CA PHE A 27 -6.31 13.91 -26.08
C PHE A 27 -7.12 13.14 -27.12
N ALA A 28 -6.51 12.89 -28.29
CA ALA A 28 -7.17 12.23 -29.43
C ALA A 28 -8.51 12.88 -29.83
N GLY A 29 -8.59 14.21 -29.81
CA GLY A 29 -9.80 14.96 -30.16
C GLY A 29 -10.93 14.92 -29.13
N GLN A 30 -10.71 14.31 -27.95
CA GLN A 30 -11.65 14.33 -26.83
C GLN A 30 -11.12 15.17 -25.67
N ARG A 31 -12.03 15.86 -24.98
CA ARG A 31 -11.73 16.69 -23.81
C ARG A 31 -11.55 15.81 -22.58
N LEU A 32 -10.39 15.89 -21.94
CA LEU A 32 -10.12 15.19 -20.70
C LEU A 32 -10.62 16.00 -19.51
N LEU A 33 -11.44 15.36 -18.67
CA LEU A 33 -11.88 15.94 -17.42
C LEU A 33 -10.77 15.88 -16.37
N TRP A 34 -10.47 17.03 -15.77
CA TRP A 34 -9.62 17.10 -14.59
C TRP A 34 -10.29 16.41 -13.40
N ARG A 35 -9.64 15.41 -12.82
CA ARG A 35 -10.11 14.71 -11.62
C ARG A 35 -9.16 14.98 -10.46
N SER A 36 -9.73 15.12 -9.27
CA SER A 36 -8.97 15.24 -8.03
C SER A 36 -8.43 13.91 -7.53
N LYS A 37 -9.10 12.80 -7.86
CA LYS A 37 -8.69 11.44 -7.54
C LYS A 37 -8.76 10.57 -8.79
N ILE A 38 -7.76 9.73 -9.00
CA ILE A 38 -7.73 8.76 -10.09
C ILE A 38 -7.37 7.37 -9.56
N THR A 39 -7.86 6.33 -10.23
CA THR A 39 -7.50 4.95 -9.94
C THR A 39 -6.59 4.41 -11.04
N TYR A 40 -5.42 3.91 -10.66
CA TYR A 40 -4.48 3.28 -11.59
C TYR A 40 -3.92 2.01 -10.96
N LEU A 41 -4.01 0.89 -11.67
CA LEU A 41 -3.62 -0.45 -11.18
C LEU A 41 -4.20 -0.76 -9.79
N GLY A 42 -5.44 -0.36 -9.52
CA GLY A 42 -6.09 -0.59 -8.22
C GLY A 42 -5.57 0.27 -7.06
N LEU A 43 -4.69 1.23 -7.32
CA LEU A 43 -4.26 2.28 -6.38
C LEU A 43 -5.03 3.57 -6.66
N THR A 44 -5.56 4.19 -5.61
CA THR A 44 -6.19 5.51 -5.66
C THR A 44 -5.15 6.59 -5.38
N TYR A 45 -4.95 7.49 -6.33
CA TYR A 45 -4.06 8.63 -6.23
C TYR A 45 -4.89 9.89 -6.00
N ASP A 46 -4.54 10.66 -4.97
CA ASP A 46 -5.10 11.99 -4.74
C ASP A 46 -4.22 13.06 -5.42
N LYS A 47 -4.79 14.22 -5.77
CA LYS A 47 -4.08 15.35 -6.40
C LYS A 47 -2.89 15.86 -5.59
N ARG A 48 -2.92 15.66 -4.26
CA ARG A 48 -1.83 16.00 -3.34
C ARG A 48 -0.86 14.85 -3.08
N LEU A 49 -1.08 13.70 -3.71
CA LEU A 49 -0.35 12.46 -3.48
C LEU A 49 -0.40 11.98 -2.01
N VAL A 50 -1.55 12.21 -1.36
CA VAL A 50 -1.84 11.77 0.00
C VAL A 50 -2.57 10.42 -0.06
N TRP A 51 -2.14 9.44 0.73
CA TRP A 51 -2.62 8.06 0.60
C TRP A 51 -3.68 7.65 1.62
N HIS A 52 -4.41 8.61 2.19
CA HIS A 52 -5.44 8.35 3.20
C HIS A 52 -6.54 7.43 2.68
N ASP A 53 -7.14 7.78 1.54
CA ASP A 53 -8.21 6.98 0.93
C ASP A 53 -7.70 5.61 0.49
N GLN A 54 -6.49 5.57 -0.08
CA GLN A 54 -5.87 4.33 -0.51
C GLN A 54 -5.64 3.38 0.68
N MET A 55 -5.13 3.91 1.80
CA MET A 55 -4.91 3.13 3.02
C MET A 55 -6.23 2.65 3.61
N ALA A 56 -7.25 3.52 3.67
CA ALA A 56 -8.58 3.16 4.15
C ALA A 56 -9.21 2.04 3.30
N ASN A 57 -9.14 2.16 1.97
CA ASN A 57 -9.63 1.15 1.03
C ASN A 57 -8.87 -0.17 1.17
N THR A 58 -7.55 -0.12 1.36
CA THR A 58 -6.71 -1.31 1.54
C THR A 58 -7.06 -2.04 2.83
N ILE A 59 -7.21 -1.31 3.94
CA ILE A 59 -7.65 -1.88 5.22
C ILE A 59 -9.07 -2.44 5.13
N ALA A 60 -9.98 -1.76 4.42
CA ALA A 60 -11.34 -2.24 4.21
C ALA A 60 -11.37 -3.57 3.45
N LYS A 61 -10.60 -3.69 2.35
CA LYS A 61 -10.42 -4.94 1.59
C LYS A 61 -9.84 -6.05 2.47
N ALA A 62 -8.79 -5.74 3.23
CA ALA A 62 -8.17 -6.70 4.13
C ALA A 62 -9.12 -7.14 5.27
N ARG A 63 -9.98 -6.23 5.76
CA ARG A 63 -11.02 -6.54 6.75
C ARG A 63 -12.09 -7.46 6.16
N PHE A 64 -12.52 -7.22 4.93
CA PHE A 64 -13.45 -8.11 4.23
C PHE A 64 -12.87 -9.54 4.13
N LEU A 65 -11.61 -9.67 3.71
CA LEU A 65 -10.92 -10.96 3.67
C LEU A 65 -10.75 -11.59 5.06
N LEU A 66 -10.48 -10.79 6.09
CA LEU A 66 -10.43 -11.26 7.47
C LEU A 66 -11.77 -11.86 7.91
N HIS A 67 -12.88 -11.22 7.58
CA HIS A 67 -14.22 -11.75 7.88
C HIS A 67 -14.49 -13.05 7.13
N ALA A 68 -14.16 -13.13 5.85
CA ALA A 68 -14.28 -14.35 5.06
C ALA A 68 -13.42 -15.50 5.63
N CYS A 69 -12.20 -15.21 6.07
CA CYS A 69 -11.29 -16.19 6.67
C CYS A 69 -11.54 -16.43 8.16
N TYR A 70 -12.47 -15.72 8.79
CA TYR A 70 -12.66 -15.76 10.25
C TYR A 70 -12.95 -17.18 10.78
N PRO A 71 -13.80 -18.01 10.13
CA PRO A 71 -14.03 -19.37 10.60
C PRO A 71 -12.76 -20.23 10.59
N LEU A 72 -11.89 -20.05 9.59
CA LEU A 72 -10.61 -20.77 9.48
C LEU A 72 -9.62 -20.32 10.56
N LEU A 73 -9.54 -19.01 10.81
CA LEU A 73 -8.62 -18.43 11.81
C LEU A 73 -9.08 -18.70 13.25
N SER A 74 -10.38 -18.74 13.50
CA SER A 74 -10.96 -19.01 14.83
C SER A 74 -11.12 -20.52 15.12
N GLY A 75 -11.13 -21.36 14.09
CA GLY A 75 -11.31 -22.81 14.21
C GLY A 75 -10.19 -23.56 14.95
N LYS A 76 -10.24 -24.89 14.92
CA LYS A 76 -9.29 -25.79 15.61
C LYS A 76 -7.98 -26.05 14.84
N LEU A 77 -7.72 -25.31 13.76
CA LEU A 77 -6.48 -25.46 12.98
C LEU A 77 -5.24 -25.16 13.83
N CYS A 78 -4.11 -25.78 13.50
CA CYS A 78 -2.86 -25.49 14.17
C CYS A 78 -2.42 -24.03 13.95
N LEU A 79 -1.71 -23.49 14.94
CA LEU A 79 -1.31 -22.08 14.95
C LEU A 79 -0.47 -21.71 13.71
N ARG A 80 0.42 -22.61 13.30
CA ARG A 80 1.29 -22.45 12.12
C ARG A 80 0.47 -22.30 10.82
N THR A 81 -0.58 -23.11 10.64
CA THR A 81 -1.44 -23.03 9.45
C THR A 81 -2.22 -21.73 9.44
N LYS A 82 -2.75 -21.29 10.58
CA LYS A 82 -3.44 -20.00 10.67
C LYS A 82 -2.51 -18.82 10.37
N ALA A 83 -1.27 -18.85 10.88
CA ALA A 83 -0.26 -17.85 10.56
C ALA A 83 0.08 -17.82 9.06
N ARG A 84 0.16 -18.99 8.40
CA ARG A 84 0.33 -19.09 6.95
C ARG A 84 -0.83 -18.47 6.18
N VAL A 85 -2.07 -18.73 6.58
CA VAL A 85 -3.27 -18.12 5.97
C VAL A 85 -3.18 -16.60 6.03
N TYR A 86 -2.81 -16.02 7.18
CA TYR A 86 -2.58 -14.58 7.29
C TYR A 86 -1.47 -14.09 6.33
N LYS A 87 -0.31 -14.76 6.32
CA LYS A 87 0.84 -14.39 5.48
C LYS A 87 0.55 -14.49 3.98
N GLN A 88 -0.29 -15.45 3.56
CA GLN A 88 -0.55 -15.73 2.15
C GLN A 88 -1.77 -15.00 1.59
N ILE A 89 -2.82 -14.77 2.39
CA ILE A 89 -4.08 -14.18 1.90
C ILE A 89 -4.17 -12.71 2.25
N ILE A 90 -3.99 -12.36 3.53
CA ILE A 90 -4.29 -11.01 4.02
C ILE A 90 -3.09 -10.08 3.83
N ARG A 91 -1.88 -10.55 4.13
CA ARG A 91 -0.66 -9.74 4.04
C ARG A 91 -0.43 -9.18 2.62
N PRO A 92 -0.56 -9.94 1.51
CA PRO A 92 -0.34 -9.40 0.17
C PRO A 92 -1.30 -8.27 -0.19
N VAL A 93 -2.54 -8.32 0.31
CA VAL A 93 -3.51 -7.24 0.09
C VAL A 93 -3.11 -5.98 0.85
N LEU A 94 -2.59 -6.12 2.07
CA LEU A 94 -2.09 -4.98 2.85
C LEU A 94 -0.81 -4.37 2.28
N THR A 95 0.05 -5.18 1.64
CA THR A 95 1.33 -4.74 1.10
C THR A 95 1.26 -4.35 -0.38
N TYR A 96 0.09 -4.49 -1.00
CA TYR A 96 -0.08 -4.16 -2.41
C TYR A 96 0.19 -2.67 -2.68
N GLY A 97 1.05 -2.43 -3.68
CA GLY A 97 1.48 -1.09 -4.05
C GLY A 97 2.29 -0.36 -2.98
N SER A 98 2.83 -1.08 -1.97
CA SER A 98 3.62 -0.47 -0.92
C SER A 98 4.78 0.39 -1.41
N PRO A 99 5.51 0.07 -2.50
CA PRO A 99 6.55 0.97 -2.99
C PRO A 99 6.04 2.36 -3.40
N ALA A 100 4.76 2.48 -3.81
CA ALA A 100 4.17 3.75 -4.21
C ALA A 100 3.84 4.64 -3.00
N TRP A 101 3.26 4.07 -1.95
CA TRP A 101 2.78 4.81 -0.77
C TRP A 101 3.69 4.70 0.46
N SER A 102 4.80 3.94 0.40
CA SER A 102 5.78 3.78 1.49
C SER A 102 6.48 5.08 1.88
N ILE A 103 6.22 6.19 1.20
CA ILE A 103 6.81 7.51 1.48
C ILE A 103 5.86 8.37 2.33
N ASP A 104 4.62 7.92 2.54
CA ASP A 104 3.61 8.68 3.29
C ASP A 104 3.98 8.90 4.78
N SER A 105 3.23 9.78 5.42
CA SER A 105 3.28 10.09 6.85
C SER A 105 3.30 8.85 7.75
N THR A 106 4.06 8.97 8.85
CA THR A 106 4.22 7.92 9.85
C THR A 106 2.89 7.52 10.48
N SER A 107 2.01 8.49 10.75
CA SER A 107 0.70 8.25 11.37
C SER A 107 -0.21 7.34 10.54
N GLN A 108 -0.18 7.47 9.22
CA GLN A 108 -1.00 6.63 8.33
C GLN A 108 -0.46 5.21 8.24
N LYS A 109 0.86 5.09 8.20
CA LYS A 109 1.55 3.79 8.23
C LYS A 109 1.24 3.03 9.51
N GLN A 110 1.10 3.69 10.67
CA GLN A 110 0.80 3.01 11.94
C GLN A 110 -0.55 2.26 11.97
N LYS A 111 -1.49 2.59 11.07
CA LYS A 111 -2.76 1.85 10.98
C LYS A 111 -2.57 0.40 10.52
N LEU A 112 -1.54 0.14 9.71
CA LEU A 112 -1.21 -1.19 9.19
C LEU A 112 -0.75 -2.18 10.27
N PRO A 113 0.28 -1.91 11.10
CA PRO A 113 0.68 -2.82 12.17
C PRO A 113 -0.40 -2.96 13.24
N VAL A 114 -1.21 -1.93 13.50
CA VAL A 114 -2.39 -2.05 14.39
C VAL A 114 -3.37 -3.10 13.87
N PHE A 115 -3.67 -3.07 12.56
CA PHE A 115 -4.53 -4.05 11.94
C PHE A 115 -3.91 -5.47 11.94
N GLN A 116 -2.61 -5.59 11.65
CA GLN A 116 -1.88 -6.86 11.78
C GLN A 116 -1.99 -7.41 13.21
N ASN A 117 -1.69 -6.62 14.23
CA ASN A 117 -1.71 -7.06 15.63
C ASN A 117 -3.10 -7.55 16.05
N LYS A 118 -4.17 -6.91 15.54
CA LYS A 118 -5.54 -7.39 15.74
C LYS A 118 -5.73 -8.79 15.16
N ILE A 119 -5.23 -9.06 13.95
CA ILE A 119 -5.33 -10.39 13.31
C ILE A 119 -4.52 -11.42 14.09
N LEU A 120 -3.27 -11.10 14.47
CA LEU A 120 -2.41 -12.03 15.21
C LEU A 120 -3.04 -12.45 16.54
N ARG A 121 -3.72 -11.52 17.23
CA ARG A 121 -4.49 -11.84 18.44
C ARG A 121 -5.65 -12.79 18.19
N ILE A 122 -6.40 -12.60 17.09
CA ILE A 122 -7.48 -13.52 16.69
C ILE A 122 -6.91 -14.92 16.41
N VAL A 123 -5.79 -14.99 15.67
CA VAL A 123 -5.12 -16.24 15.31
C VAL A 123 -4.66 -17.01 16.55
N ALA A 124 -4.00 -16.33 17.48
CA ALA A 124 -3.47 -16.92 18.72
C ALA A 124 -4.52 -17.09 19.82
N LYS A 125 -5.74 -16.57 19.64
CA LYS A 125 -6.76 -16.45 20.70
C LYS A 125 -6.19 -15.82 21.98
N ALA A 126 -5.32 -14.81 21.80
CA ALA A 126 -4.54 -14.25 22.89
C ALA A 126 -5.29 -13.13 23.64
N PRO A 127 -5.21 -13.10 24.99
CA PRO A 127 -5.81 -12.02 25.78
C PRO A 127 -5.06 -10.69 25.62
N TYR A 128 -5.70 -9.58 26.00
CA TYR A 128 -5.20 -8.22 25.72
C TYR A 128 -3.81 -7.93 26.33
N PHE A 129 -3.50 -8.50 27.49
CA PHE A 129 -2.25 -8.26 28.22
C PHE A 129 -1.00 -8.89 27.56
N VAL A 130 -1.18 -9.85 26.64
CA VAL A 130 -0.04 -10.43 25.92
C VAL A 130 0.59 -9.36 25.02
N ARG A 131 1.91 -9.21 25.10
CA ARG A 131 2.64 -8.21 24.31
C ARG A 131 2.62 -8.58 22.81
N ASN A 132 2.43 -7.58 21.94
CA ASN A 132 2.43 -7.77 20.49
C ASN A 132 3.79 -8.30 19.96
N THR A 133 4.90 -7.98 20.64
CA THR A 133 6.23 -8.52 20.31
C THR A 133 6.30 -10.04 20.53
N THR A 134 5.74 -10.54 21.63
CA THR A 134 5.65 -11.97 21.93
C THR A 134 4.81 -12.70 20.88
N LEU A 135 3.62 -12.17 20.57
CA LEU A 135 2.75 -12.76 19.54
C LEU A 135 3.44 -12.85 18.17
N ARG A 136 4.19 -11.82 17.79
CA ARG A 136 4.93 -11.81 16.53
C ARG A 136 6.05 -12.86 16.52
N ARG A 137 6.77 -13.01 17.63
CA ARG A 137 7.83 -14.02 17.80
C ARG A 137 7.26 -15.44 17.71
N ASP A 138 6.19 -15.73 18.44
CA ASP A 138 5.60 -17.06 18.52
C ASP A 138 4.95 -17.50 17.21
N LEU A 139 4.39 -16.54 16.46
CA LEU A 139 3.80 -16.76 15.13
C LEU A 139 4.81 -16.70 13.98
N ASP A 140 6.09 -16.46 14.30
CA ASP A 140 7.16 -16.26 13.31
C ASP A 140 6.77 -15.19 12.27
N THR A 141 6.18 -14.08 12.71
CA THR A 141 5.73 -13.00 11.83
C THR A 141 6.50 -11.72 12.11
N GLU A 142 7.18 -11.20 11.09
CA GLU A 142 7.77 -9.86 11.11
C GLU A 142 6.70 -8.75 11.23
N ASP A 143 7.13 -7.56 11.64
CA ASP A 143 6.29 -6.37 11.60
C ASP A 143 5.95 -5.98 10.17
N LEU A 144 4.70 -5.58 9.93
CA LEU A 144 4.25 -5.20 8.61
C LEU A 144 5.01 -3.99 8.04
N LEU A 145 5.42 -3.04 8.89
CA LEU A 145 6.21 -1.90 8.43
C LEU A 145 7.62 -2.33 8.03
N ASP A 146 8.24 -3.23 8.78
CA ASP A 146 9.56 -3.77 8.44
C ASP A 146 9.49 -4.57 7.13
N HIS A 147 8.46 -5.39 6.96
CA HIS A 147 8.20 -6.09 5.69
C HIS A 147 8.06 -5.12 4.51
N ILE A 148 7.31 -4.03 4.67
CA ILE A 148 7.16 -3.00 3.62
C ILE A 148 8.49 -2.32 3.31
N ARG A 149 9.31 -2.02 4.31
CA ARG A 149 10.65 -1.46 4.08
C ARG A 149 11.51 -2.41 3.27
N ASN A 150 11.47 -3.71 3.57
CA ASN A 150 12.20 -4.74 2.83
C ASN A 150 11.71 -4.86 1.37
N LEU A 151 10.40 -4.77 1.15
CA LEU A 151 9.83 -4.73 -0.21
C LEU A 151 10.29 -3.49 -0.98
N MET A 152 10.33 -2.33 -0.31
CA MET A 152 10.74 -1.07 -0.91
C MET A 152 12.23 -1.07 -1.24
N SER A 153 13.10 -1.53 -0.34
CA SER A 153 14.54 -1.63 -0.62
C SER A 153 14.80 -2.55 -1.81
N GLY A 154 14.23 -3.76 -1.82
CA GLY A 154 14.38 -4.68 -2.94
C GLY A 154 13.78 -4.15 -4.25
N PHE A 155 12.73 -3.34 -4.20
CA PHE A 155 12.20 -2.63 -5.37
C PHE A 155 13.18 -1.58 -5.89
N LEU A 156 13.73 -0.74 -5.02
CA LEU A 156 14.71 0.29 -5.39
C LEU A 156 16.01 -0.32 -5.93
N ASP A 157 16.50 -1.40 -5.34
CA ASP A 157 17.72 -2.06 -5.80
C ASP A 157 17.56 -2.65 -7.20
N ARG A 158 16.40 -3.24 -7.50
CA ARG A 158 16.06 -3.68 -8.87
C ARG A 158 15.99 -2.52 -9.86
N ILE A 159 15.46 -1.37 -9.46
CA ILE A 159 15.44 -0.16 -10.29
C ILE A 159 16.86 0.31 -10.60
N ARG A 160 17.74 0.32 -9.60
CA ARG A 160 19.16 0.72 -9.75
C ARG A 160 19.92 -0.21 -10.70
N GLN A 161 19.63 -1.50 -10.67
CA GLN A 161 20.23 -2.53 -11.52
C GLN A 161 19.56 -2.68 -12.89
N SER A 162 18.50 -1.93 -13.17
CA SER A 162 17.76 -2.06 -14.43
C SER A 162 18.62 -1.63 -15.63
N LYS A 163 18.51 -2.39 -16.73
CA LYS A 163 19.19 -2.07 -18.00
C LYS A 163 18.65 -0.80 -18.66
N ASN A 164 17.42 -0.41 -18.33
CA ASN A 164 16.77 0.76 -18.92
C ASN A 164 17.32 2.06 -18.29
N PRO A 165 18.00 2.93 -19.07
CA PRO A 165 18.64 4.12 -18.54
C PRO A 165 17.62 5.11 -17.93
N THR A 166 16.40 5.21 -18.48
CA THR A 166 15.35 6.12 -17.99
C THR A 166 14.88 5.75 -16.58
N VAL A 167 14.74 4.46 -16.31
CA VAL A 167 14.33 3.93 -15.01
C VAL A 167 15.42 4.16 -13.95
N ARG A 168 16.69 4.00 -14.34
CA ARG A 168 17.84 4.21 -13.43
C ARG A 168 18.00 5.68 -13.00
N VAL A 169 17.91 6.62 -13.95
CA VAL A 169 18.06 8.07 -13.67
C VAL A 169 16.96 8.61 -12.74
N SER A 170 15.77 8.02 -12.80
CA SER A 170 14.62 8.39 -11.95
C SER A 170 14.89 8.15 -10.46
N CYS A 171 15.76 7.19 -10.12
CA CYS A 171 16.04 6.78 -8.74
C CYS A 171 17.05 7.69 -8.02
N THR A 172 18.02 8.27 -8.75
CA THR A 172 19.15 9.00 -8.14
C THR A 172 18.82 10.45 -7.78
N LYS A 173 17.81 11.06 -8.42
CA LYS A 173 17.53 12.50 -8.26
C LYS A 173 16.51 12.88 -7.17
N LYS A 174 15.75 11.93 -6.60
CA LYS A 174 14.58 12.28 -5.74
C LYS A 174 14.37 11.47 -4.45
N PHE A 175 15.03 10.33 -4.27
CA PHE A 175 14.83 9.47 -3.10
C PHE A 175 16.08 9.41 -2.23
N ASN A 176 16.59 10.56 -1.77
CA ASN A 176 17.42 10.57 -0.56
C ASN A 176 16.49 10.27 0.62
N CYS A 177 16.35 8.99 0.94
CA CYS A 177 15.64 8.50 2.12
C CYS A 177 16.39 8.78 3.43
N ASP A 178 17.53 9.47 3.39
CA ASP A 178 18.26 9.98 4.56
C ASP A 178 17.68 11.31 5.08
N ARG A 179 16.39 11.28 5.43
CA ARG A 179 15.87 12.17 6.46
C ARG A 179 15.31 11.31 7.58
N ARG A 180 16.20 10.79 8.42
CA ARG A 180 15.89 10.66 9.85
C ARG A 180 15.96 12.07 10.48
N PRO A 181 15.17 12.33 11.53
CA PRO A 181 15.10 13.63 12.18
C PRO A 181 16.48 14.11 12.65
#